data_AF-A0A8T3BP35-F1
#
_entry.id   AF-A0A8T3BP35-F1
#
_cell.length_a   1.000
_cell.length_b   1.000
_cell.length_c   1.000
_cell.angle_alpha   90.00
_cell.angle_beta   90.00
_cell.angle_gamma   90.00
#
_symmetry.space_group_name_H-M   'P 1'
#
loop_
_entity.id
_entity.type
_entity.pdbx_description
1 polymer ?
#
loop_
_entity_poly.entity_id
_entity_poly.type
_entity_poly.pdbx_seq_one_letter_code
_entity_poly.pdbx_strand_id
1 'polypeptide(L)'
;MASALQSARALSHGRTLRHFASQNLCLIRSHCRLVVICSSPSHSSLSASRRPPPVGRRSAALAVLFLHCLSVSSKSAAAGSPFDKYVKRKKLEPLEAYVPAVLLTEEQFKDLEDSLDAEQPKYDISRSLLRSGPAASLRVNIRAVAQYADDDGKGKAASDAVDRCLRALEDLDSLLLHALRNDPTATIKSMKIKINVALESLDSLLQTVPASVLDKGKAIAGSYRVPYLPTEEKKSEELDPELKKLEAIL
;
A
#
# COMPACT_ATOMS: atom_id res chain seq x y z
N MET A 1 49.00 -7.51 -53.50
CA MET A 1 49.32 -7.03 -52.14
C MET A 1 48.13 -7.40 -51.26
N ALA A 2 47.99 -8.60 -50.69
CA ALA A 2 48.98 -9.61 -50.28
C ALA A 2 49.73 -9.30 -48.97
N SER A 3 49.01 -9.36 -47.84
CA SER A 3 49.37 -10.22 -46.70
C SER A 3 48.20 -10.35 -45.73
N ALA A 4 47.88 -11.57 -45.35
CA ALA A 4 47.11 -11.88 -44.16
C ALA A 4 48.04 -12.61 -43.18
N LEU A 5 47.85 -12.42 -41.88
CA LEU A 5 48.42 -13.30 -40.86
C LEU A 5 47.49 -13.37 -39.64
N GLN A 6 47.74 -14.36 -38.78
CA GLN A 6 46.72 -15.01 -37.96
C GLN A 6 47.32 -15.44 -36.60
N SER A 7 46.46 -15.82 -35.64
CA SER A 7 46.84 -16.28 -34.28
C SER A 7 47.35 -15.15 -33.34
N ALA A 8 47.18 -15.22 -32.01
CA ALA A 8 47.26 -16.44 -31.21
C ALA A 8 46.42 -16.49 -29.91
N ARG A 9 46.04 -17.73 -29.57
CA ARG A 9 45.91 -18.33 -28.23
C ARG A 9 45.02 -17.67 -27.18
N ALA A 10 43.91 -18.35 -26.89
CA ALA A 10 43.29 -18.33 -25.56
C ALA A 10 44.23 -18.92 -24.48
N LEU A 11 44.03 -18.51 -23.23
CA LEU A 11 44.62 -19.15 -22.06
C LEU A 11 43.57 -19.23 -20.95
N SER A 12 43.03 -20.43 -20.73
CA SER A 12 42.07 -20.69 -19.66
C SER A 12 42.79 -20.81 -18.31
N HIS A 13 42.22 -20.20 -17.27
CA HIS A 13 42.56 -20.49 -15.87
C HIS A 13 41.28 -20.54 -15.04
N GLY A 14 40.77 -21.74 -14.81
CA GLY A 14 39.61 -21.95 -13.94
C GLY A 14 40.00 -21.83 -12.46
N ARG A 15 39.11 -21.24 -11.65
CA ARG A 15 39.18 -21.35 -10.18
C ARG A 15 37.86 -21.88 -9.63
N THR A 16 37.79 -23.21 -9.52
CA THR A 16 36.67 -23.95 -8.96
C THR A 16 36.55 -23.67 -7.45
N LEU A 17 35.59 -22.83 -7.05
CA LEU A 17 35.28 -22.60 -5.64
C LEU A 17 34.00 -23.32 -5.21
N ARG A 18 34.22 -24.61 -4.89
CA ARG A 18 33.59 -25.39 -3.81
C ARG A 18 32.11 -25.12 -3.50
N HIS A 19 31.27 -26.10 -3.80
CA HIS A 19 29.98 -26.27 -3.15
C HIS A 19 30.12 -26.14 -1.62
N PHE A 20 29.31 -25.27 -1.01
CA PHE A 20 28.99 -25.38 0.41
C PHE A 20 27.71 -26.22 0.54
N ALA A 21 27.85 -27.44 1.06
CA ALA A 21 26.74 -28.32 1.35
C ALA A 21 26.43 -28.26 2.85
N SER A 22 25.23 -27.77 3.19
CA SER A 22 24.68 -27.85 4.54
C SER A 22 23.31 -28.54 4.47
N GLN A 23 23.18 -29.69 5.11
CA GLN A 23 21.93 -30.43 5.28
C GLN A 23 21.54 -30.44 6.77
N ASN A 24 20.27 -30.77 7.07
CA ASN A 24 19.76 -31.21 8.39
C ASN A 24 19.68 -30.12 9.48
N LEU A 25 18.76 -30.11 10.48
CA LEU A 25 17.54 -30.87 10.89
C LEU A 25 16.82 -29.98 11.97
N CYS A 26 15.53 -30.03 12.33
CA CYS A 26 14.33 -30.70 11.83
C CYS A 26 13.03 -30.04 12.42
N LEU A 27 11.88 -30.10 11.72
CA LEU A 27 10.53 -29.66 12.17
C LEU A 27 10.42 -28.14 12.53
N ILE A 28 9.25 -27.49 12.63
CA ILE A 28 7.86 -27.93 12.86
C ILE A 28 6.92 -27.54 11.70
N ARG A 29 5.88 -28.35 11.49
CA ARG A 29 4.84 -28.20 10.45
C ARG A 29 3.49 -27.89 11.10
N SER A 30 2.81 -26.83 10.66
CA SER A 30 1.40 -26.61 10.96
C SER A 30 0.66 -26.06 9.74
N HIS A 31 -0.34 -26.79 9.27
CA HIS A 31 -1.24 -26.35 8.19
C HIS A 31 -2.67 -26.23 8.74
N CYS A 32 -3.14 -25.00 9.00
CA CYS A 32 -4.57 -24.75 9.22
C CYS A 32 -5.33 -24.72 7.89
N ARG A 33 -5.43 -25.87 7.21
CA ARG A 33 -6.37 -26.05 6.09
C ARG A 33 -7.77 -26.27 6.64
N LEU A 34 -8.60 -25.22 6.65
CA LEU A 34 -10.03 -25.38 6.89
C LEU A 34 -10.67 -26.00 5.63
N VAL A 35 -11.00 -27.29 5.70
CA VAL A 35 -11.67 -28.01 4.60
C VAL A 35 -13.18 -28.02 4.86
N VAL A 36 -13.92 -27.21 4.12
CA VAL A 36 -15.39 -27.27 4.10
C VAL A 36 -15.80 -28.31 3.05
N ILE A 37 -16.31 -29.46 3.50
CA ILE A 37 -16.86 -30.49 2.62
C ILE A 37 -18.37 -30.26 2.49
N CYS A 38 -18.80 -29.82 1.31
CA CYS A 38 -20.20 -29.86 0.89
C CYS A 38 -20.34 -30.89 -0.23
N SER A 39 -21.17 -31.91 -0.02
CA SER A 39 -21.33 -33.02 -0.98
C SER A 39 -22.34 -32.73 -2.09
N SER A 40 -22.12 -33.45 -3.20
CA SER A 40 -22.94 -33.73 -4.39
C SER A 40 -24.47 -33.85 -4.16
N PRO A 41 -25.33 -33.84 -5.23
CA PRO A 41 -24.99 -34.13 -6.64
C PRO A 41 -25.61 -33.22 -7.72
N SER A 42 -25.13 -33.44 -8.95
CA SER A 42 -25.71 -32.91 -10.19
C SER A 42 -26.77 -33.85 -10.77
N HIS A 43 -27.98 -33.35 -11.04
CA HIS A 43 -28.93 -33.98 -11.96
C HIS A 43 -29.65 -32.94 -12.82
N SER A 44 -29.79 -33.24 -14.10
CA SER A 44 -30.60 -32.48 -15.07
C SER A 44 -31.99 -33.10 -15.20
N SER A 45 -33.04 -32.27 -15.27
CA SER A 45 -34.40 -32.71 -15.59
C SER A 45 -35.23 -31.63 -16.27
N LEU A 46 -36.21 -32.06 -17.06
CA LEU A 46 -36.94 -31.25 -18.04
C LEU A 46 -37.95 -30.25 -17.43
N SER A 47 -38.41 -29.35 -18.30
CA SER A 47 -39.54 -28.45 -18.07
C SER A 47 -40.91 -29.17 -18.14
N ALA A 48 -41.94 -28.44 -17.70
CA ALA A 48 -43.38 -28.59 -17.99
C ALA A 48 -44.22 -29.61 -17.21
N SER A 49 -45.17 -29.09 -16.40
CA SER A 49 -46.62 -29.09 -16.72
C SER A 49 -47.59 -29.45 -15.56
N ARG A 50 -48.62 -28.60 -15.41
CA ARG A 50 -50.00 -28.85 -14.92
C ARG A 50 -50.33 -29.12 -13.42
N ARG A 51 -51.03 -28.10 -12.89
CA ARG A 51 -52.29 -28.11 -12.08
C ARG A 51 -52.21 -28.38 -10.55
N PRO A 52 -52.74 -27.45 -9.72
CA PRO A 52 -53.01 -27.69 -8.30
C PRO A 52 -54.46 -28.19 -8.03
N PRO A 53 -54.67 -29.00 -6.98
CA PRO A 53 -55.98 -29.22 -6.32
C PRO A 53 -56.32 -28.07 -5.34
N PRO A 54 -57.54 -28.02 -4.74
CA PRO A 54 -58.16 -26.75 -4.36
C PRO A 54 -57.85 -26.20 -2.95
N VAL A 55 -58.22 -24.93 -2.76
CA VAL A 55 -58.03 -24.11 -1.55
C VAL A 55 -58.78 -24.67 -0.33
N GLY A 56 -58.01 -25.09 0.69
CA GLY A 56 -58.53 -25.27 2.05
C GLY A 56 -58.72 -23.93 2.76
N ARG A 57 -59.96 -23.56 3.10
CA ARG A 57 -60.28 -22.30 3.81
C ARG A 57 -59.94 -22.41 5.31
N ARG A 58 -58.94 -21.67 5.81
CA ARG A 58 -58.86 -21.09 7.18
C ARG A 58 -57.58 -20.24 7.36
N SER A 59 -57.55 -19.43 8.43
CA SER A 59 -56.36 -18.76 8.99
C SER A 59 -55.76 -17.54 8.26
N ALA A 60 -56.59 -16.70 7.63
CA ALA A 60 -56.24 -15.29 7.42
C ALA A 60 -56.60 -14.48 8.68
N ALA A 61 -55.64 -14.28 9.60
CA ALA A 61 -55.85 -13.46 10.82
C ALA A 61 -54.57 -12.91 11.48
N LEU A 62 -53.46 -13.65 11.49
CA LEU A 62 -52.29 -13.36 12.36
C LEU A 62 -51.11 -12.62 11.69
N ALA A 63 -51.07 -12.51 10.36
CA ALA A 63 -49.94 -11.92 9.65
C ALA A 63 -49.90 -10.37 9.67
N VAL A 64 -51.03 -9.71 9.92
CA VAL A 64 -51.17 -8.25 9.73
C VAL A 64 -50.60 -7.44 10.90
N LEU A 65 -50.73 -7.94 12.15
CA LEU A 65 -50.28 -7.19 13.34
C LEU A 65 -48.75 -6.99 13.38
N PHE A 66 -47.98 -8.00 12.99
CA PHE A 66 -46.51 -7.93 12.99
C PHE A 66 -45.95 -6.89 12.01
N LEU A 67 -46.69 -6.52 10.97
CA LEU A 67 -46.22 -5.57 9.94
C LEU A 67 -46.48 -4.10 10.29
N HIS A 68 -47.29 -3.80 11.32
CA HIS A 68 -47.54 -2.41 11.76
C HIS A 68 -46.61 -1.94 12.89
N CYS A 69 -46.04 -2.86 13.68
CA CYS A 69 -45.11 -2.51 14.76
C CYS A 69 -43.71 -2.10 14.30
N LEU A 70 -43.35 -2.33 13.02
CA LEU A 70 -42.06 -1.92 12.43
C LEU A 70 -42.12 -0.53 11.78
N SER A 71 -43.32 0.04 11.63
CA SER A 71 -43.55 1.28 10.84
C SER A 71 -43.50 2.56 11.67
N VAL A 72 -43.36 2.46 13.00
CA VAL A 72 -43.42 3.60 13.92
C VAL A 72 -42.11 3.71 14.72
N SER A 73 -41.42 4.84 14.55
CA SER A 73 -40.19 5.26 15.24
C SER A 73 -38.83 4.92 14.58
N SER A 74 -38.68 5.28 13.30
CA SER A 74 -37.37 5.70 12.75
C SER A 74 -37.07 7.18 13.06
N LYS A 75 -37.43 7.69 14.25
CA LYS A 75 -36.90 8.96 14.74
C LYS A 75 -35.43 8.74 15.08
N SER A 76 -34.54 9.37 14.31
CA SER A 76 -33.08 9.24 14.48
C SER A 76 -32.63 9.91 15.78
N ALA A 77 -32.76 9.19 16.90
CA ALA A 77 -32.01 9.48 18.10
C ALA A 77 -30.55 9.04 17.86
N ALA A 78 -29.59 9.91 18.22
CA ALA A 78 -28.16 9.60 18.16
C ALA A 78 -27.76 8.61 19.26
N ALA A 79 -28.21 7.37 19.13
CA ALA A 79 -27.86 6.26 20.01
C ALA A 79 -26.41 5.85 19.74
N GLY A 80 -25.47 6.43 20.50
CA GLY A 80 -24.08 5.95 20.54
C GLY A 80 -24.06 4.44 20.82
N SER A 81 -23.20 3.71 20.11
CA SER A 81 -23.26 2.24 20.11
C SER A 81 -23.14 1.66 21.54
N PRO A 82 -23.82 0.55 21.87
CA PRO A 82 -23.75 -0.04 23.22
C PRO A 82 -22.34 -0.50 23.63
N PHE A 83 -21.41 -0.57 22.67
CA PHE A 83 -20.00 -0.90 22.89
C PHE A 83 -19.12 0.33 23.15
N ASP A 84 -19.56 1.56 22.87
CA ASP A 84 -18.73 2.77 22.99
C ASP A 84 -18.30 3.06 24.45
N LYS A 85 -19.06 2.54 25.43
CA LYS A 85 -18.72 2.59 26.87
C LYS A 85 -17.62 1.60 27.30
N TYR A 86 -17.33 0.58 26.48
CA TYR A 86 -16.39 -0.51 26.82
C TYR A 86 -15.22 -0.62 25.84
N VAL A 87 -15.42 -0.31 24.57
CA VAL A 87 -14.35 -0.09 23.59
C VAL A 87 -13.77 1.30 23.86
N LYS A 88 -12.90 1.36 24.87
CA LYS A 88 -12.07 2.54 25.16
C LYS A 88 -11.10 2.74 23.99
N ARG A 89 -11.60 3.36 22.90
CA ARG A 89 -10.85 3.58 21.66
C ARG A 89 -9.48 4.15 22.03
N LYS A 90 -8.41 3.51 21.56
CA LYS A 90 -7.08 4.14 21.61
C LYS A 90 -7.23 5.44 20.82
N LYS A 91 -7.00 6.58 21.49
CA LYS A 91 -6.89 7.85 20.78
C LYS A 91 -5.74 7.71 19.78
N LEU A 92 -5.94 8.24 18.57
CA LEU A 92 -4.84 8.44 17.65
C LEU A 92 -3.83 9.39 18.29
N GLU A 93 -2.55 9.27 17.91
CA GLU A 93 -1.60 10.36 18.08
C GLU A 93 -2.13 11.64 17.39
N PRO A 94 -1.68 12.85 17.79
CA PRO A 94 -2.12 14.10 17.16
C PRO A 94 -1.95 14.09 15.63
N LEU A 95 -2.82 14.82 14.91
CA LEU A 95 -2.79 14.87 13.44
C LEU A 95 -1.42 15.33 12.90
N GLU A 96 -0.75 16.23 13.63
CA GLU A 96 0.64 16.65 13.41
C GLU A 96 1.65 15.49 13.27
N ALA A 97 1.40 14.32 13.87
CA ALA A 97 2.31 13.17 13.80
C ALA A 97 2.24 12.42 12.46
N TYR A 98 1.08 12.43 11.77
CA TYR A 98 0.88 11.66 10.54
C TYR A 98 1.16 12.46 9.27
N VAL A 99 0.82 13.76 9.26
CA VAL A 99 0.93 14.62 8.07
C VAL A 99 2.36 14.69 7.49
N PRO A 100 3.45 14.83 8.29
CA PRO A 100 4.81 14.81 7.74
C PRO A 100 5.14 13.50 7.02
N ALA A 101 4.68 12.36 7.53
CA ALA A 101 4.96 11.05 6.93
C ALA A 101 4.16 10.83 5.63
N VAL A 102 2.99 11.45 5.47
CA VAL A 102 2.26 11.48 4.19
C VAL A 102 3.02 12.32 3.17
N LEU A 103 3.41 13.55 3.53
CA LEU A 103 4.18 14.47 2.67
C LEU A 103 5.51 13.85 2.20
N LEU A 104 6.28 13.24 3.10
CA LEU A 104 7.51 12.52 2.75
C LEU A 104 7.26 11.31 1.83
N THR A 105 6.07 10.73 1.83
CA THR A 105 5.72 9.66 0.89
C THR A 105 5.38 10.22 -0.49
N GLU A 106 4.81 11.43 -0.60
CA GLU A 106 4.64 12.09 -1.90
C GLU A 106 5.98 12.42 -2.56
N GLU A 107 6.99 12.85 -1.78
CA GLU A 107 8.34 13.05 -2.28
C GLU A 107 8.95 11.72 -2.74
N GLN A 108 8.87 10.67 -1.91
CA GLN A 108 9.31 9.31 -2.27
C GLN A 108 8.63 8.75 -3.53
N PHE A 109 7.38 9.15 -3.83
CA PHE A 109 6.67 8.76 -5.06
C PHE A 109 7.06 9.60 -6.28
N LYS A 110 7.52 10.84 -6.10
CA LYS A 110 8.11 11.66 -7.18
C LYS A 110 9.51 11.13 -7.55
N ASP A 111 10.35 10.86 -6.56
CA ASP A 111 11.65 10.19 -6.75
C ASP A 111 11.50 8.83 -7.47
N LEU A 112 10.42 8.10 -7.16
CA LEU A 112 10.06 6.86 -7.84
C LEU A 112 9.66 7.09 -9.31
N GLU A 113 8.90 8.15 -9.62
CA GLU A 113 8.52 8.47 -11.00
C GLU A 113 9.72 8.90 -11.85
N ASP A 114 10.65 9.68 -11.28
CA ASP A 114 11.91 10.05 -11.93
C ASP A 114 12.80 8.82 -12.17
N SER A 115 12.82 7.86 -11.23
CA SER A 115 13.58 6.61 -11.37
C SER A 115 13.13 5.72 -12.54
N LEU A 116 11.93 5.95 -13.08
CA LEU A 116 11.37 5.23 -14.22
C LEU A 116 11.74 5.84 -15.58
N ASP A 117 12.29 7.07 -15.63
CA ASP A 117 12.77 7.69 -16.88
C ASP A 117 14.23 7.33 -17.20
N ALA A 118 14.90 6.56 -16.34
CA ALA A 118 16.22 6.01 -16.62
C ALA A 118 16.18 5.05 -17.83
N GLU A 119 17.22 5.07 -18.67
CA GLU A 119 17.36 4.22 -19.86
C GLU A 119 17.14 2.71 -19.57
N GLN A 120 17.52 2.28 -18.38
CA GLN A 120 17.18 0.96 -17.84
C GLN A 120 16.62 1.10 -16.41
N PRO A 121 15.28 1.14 -16.24
CA PRO A 121 14.65 1.33 -14.95
C PRO A 121 14.77 0.07 -14.07
N LYS A 122 15.06 0.27 -12.77
CA LYS A 122 15.33 -0.81 -11.81
C LYS A 122 14.08 -1.18 -11.02
N TYR A 123 13.20 -1.95 -11.65
CA TYR A 123 11.88 -2.31 -11.09
C TYR A 123 11.94 -3.03 -9.73
N ASP A 124 13.03 -3.71 -9.40
CA ASP A 124 13.29 -4.29 -8.09
C ASP A 124 13.46 -3.21 -7.00
N ILE A 125 14.27 -2.18 -7.28
CA ILE A 125 14.46 -1.01 -6.41
C ILE A 125 13.14 -0.23 -6.29
N SER A 126 12.43 -0.01 -7.41
CA SER A 126 11.10 0.60 -7.42
C SER A 126 10.11 -0.10 -6.47
N ARG A 127 10.10 -1.44 -6.46
CA ARG A 127 9.25 -2.24 -5.54
C ARG A 127 9.75 -2.27 -4.10
N SER A 128 11.03 -2.02 -3.88
CA SER A 128 11.60 -1.83 -2.55
C SER A 128 11.18 -0.48 -1.97
N LEU A 129 11.18 0.60 -2.76
CA LEU A 129 10.72 1.94 -2.34
C LEU A 129 9.27 1.89 -1.84
N LEU A 130 8.35 1.23 -2.55
CA LEU A 130 6.95 1.01 -2.13
C LEU A 130 6.78 0.22 -0.80
N ARG A 131 7.86 -0.32 -0.23
CA ARG A 131 7.87 -1.15 0.99
C ARG A 131 8.82 -0.63 2.08
N SER A 132 9.45 0.51 1.87
CA SER A 132 10.51 1.04 2.73
C SER A 132 10.37 2.55 2.93
N GLY A 133 11.07 3.11 3.91
CA GLY A 133 10.96 4.54 4.25
C GLY A 133 9.53 4.96 4.63
N PRO A 134 9.12 6.20 4.33
CA PRO A 134 7.77 6.72 4.56
C PRO A 134 6.65 5.79 4.06
N ALA A 135 6.76 5.29 2.81
CA ALA A 135 5.77 4.44 2.15
C ALA A 135 5.40 3.18 2.95
N ALA A 136 6.35 2.58 3.68
CA ALA A 136 6.10 1.42 4.53
C ALA A 136 5.03 1.67 5.62
N SER A 137 4.90 2.92 6.07
CA SER A 137 3.94 3.35 7.09
C SER A 137 2.66 3.99 6.52
N LEU A 138 2.67 4.37 5.23
CA LEU A 138 1.65 5.20 4.58
C LEU A 138 0.21 4.77 4.90
N ARG A 139 -0.08 3.47 4.77
CA ARG A 139 -1.44 2.90 4.96
C ARG A 139 -2.01 3.17 6.36
N VAL A 140 -1.18 3.32 7.39
CA VAL A 140 -1.61 3.69 8.74
C VAL A 140 -1.84 5.21 8.82
N ASN A 141 -0.87 5.99 8.32
CA ASN A 141 -0.89 7.45 8.38
C ASN A 141 -2.11 8.04 7.63
N ILE A 142 -2.36 7.62 6.38
CA ILE A 142 -3.46 8.14 5.58
C ILE A 142 -4.84 7.77 6.17
N ARG A 143 -4.94 6.64 6.87
CA ARG A 143 -6.17 6.24 7.57
C ARG A 143 -6.40 7.04 8.84
N ALA A 144 -5.34 7.38 9.57
CA ALA A 144 -5.44 8.29 10.71
C ALA A 144 -5.84 9.71 10.27
N VAL A 145 -5.22 10.23 9.19
CA VAL A 145 -5.62 11.51 8.58
C VAL A 145 -7.08 11.47 8.11
N ALA A 146 -7.52 10.39 7.45
CA ALA A 146 -8.91 10.26 7.01
C ALA A 146 -9.91 10.12 8.16
N GLN A 147 -9.53 9.54 9.31
CA GLN A 147 -10.37 9.52 10.50
C GLN A 147 -10.52 10.92 11.12
N TYR A 148 -9.43 11.69 11.22
CA TYR A 148 -9.51 13.10 11.63
C TYR A 148 -10.39 13.93 10.68
N ALA A 149 -10.31 13.66 9.38
CA ALA A 149 -11.19 14.27 8.39
C ALA A 149 -12.67 13.85 8.54
N ASP A 150 -12.96 12.65 9.06
CA ASP A 150 -14.33 12.19 9.37
C ASP A 150 -14.90 12.88 10.62
N ASP A 151 -14.08 13.04 11.67
CA ASP A 151 -14.43 13.86 12.84
C ASP A 151 -14.69 15.34 12.46
N ASP A 152 -13.99 15.87 11.45
CA ASP A 152 -14.21 17.20 10.82
C ASP A 152 -15.33 17.22 9.76
N GLY A 153 -16.07 16.13 9.55
CA GLY A 153 -17.22 16.05 8.62
C GLY A 153 -16.86 15.94 7.12
N LYS A 154 -15.58 15.80 6.78
CA LYS A 154 -15.05 15.60 5.41
C LYS A 154 -14.82 14.12 5.06
N GLY A 155 -15.13 13.21 5.98
CA GLY A 155 -14.69 11.80 5.97
C GLY A 155 -14.93 11.05 4.68
N LYS A 156 -16.06 11.24 4.00
CA LYS A 156 -16.31 10.59 2.70
C LYS A 156 -15.23 10.93 1.67
N ALA A 157 -14.87 12.20 1.52
CA ALA A 157 -13.86 12.62 0.55
C ALA A 157 -12.48 12.04 0.91
N ALA A 158 -12.15 12.03 2.20
CA ALA A 158 -10.92 11.43 2.69
C ALA A 158 -10.88 9.90 2.49
N SER A 159 -11.98 9.18 2.73
CA SER A 159 -12.06 7.74 2.49
C SER A 159 -12.01 7.39 0.99
N ASP A 160 -12.71 8.16 0.15
CA ASP A 160 -12.67 8.00 -1.32
C ASP A 160 -11.23 8.22 -1.84
N ALA A 161 -10.48 9.17 -1.27
CA ALA A 161 -9.08 9.43 -1.59
C ALA A 161 -8.14 8.30 -1.11
N VAL A 162 -8.28 7.83 0.13
CA VAL A 162 -7.51 6.69 0.67
C VAL A 162 -7.71 5.43 -0.17
N ASP A 163 -8.95 5.12 -0.55
CA ASP A 163 -9.26 3.93 -1.34
C ASP A 163 -8.71 4.01 -2.77
N ARG A 164 -8.70 5.19 -3.40
CA ARG A 164 -8.04 5.41 -4.71
C ARG A 164 -6.53 5.26 -4.61
N CYS A 165 -5.91 5.89 -3.60
CA CYS A 165 -4.47 5.81 -3.36
C CYS A 165 -4.01 4.36 -3.20
N LEU A 166 -4.65 3.59 -2.29
CA LEU A 166 -4.25 2.21 -2.03
C LEU A 166 -4.43 1.30 -3.25
N ARG A 167 -5.53 1.42 -4.00
CA ARG A 167 -5.74 0.65 -5.24
C ARG A 167 -4.71 1.00 -6.31
N ALA A 168 -4.37 2.27 -6.47
CA ALA A 168 -3.34 2.70 -7.42
C ALA A 168 -1.95 2.13 -7.07
N LEU A 169 -1.62 2.01 -5.79
CA LEU A 169 -0.36 1.40 -5.33
C LEU A 169 -0.35 -0.14 -5.47
N GLU A 170 -1.50 -0.81 -5.26
CA GLU A 170 -1.65 -2.25 -5.51
C GLU A 170 -1.54 -2.57 -7.02
N ASP A 171 -2.13 -1.74 -7.88
CA ASP A 171 -1.94 -1.80 -9.34
C ASP A 171 -0.48 -1.53 -9.75
N LEU A 172 0.18 -0.53 -9.14
CA LEU A 172 1.57 -0.16 -9.44
C LEU A 172 2.56 -1.27 -9.07
N ASP A 173 2.44 -1.86 -7.88
CA ASP A 173 3.30 -2.98 -7.50
C ASP A 173 3.12 -4.21 -8.39
N SER A 174 1.88 -4.43 -8.86
CA SER A 174 1.57 -5.46 -9.84
C SER A 174 2.27 -5.18 -11.17
N LEU A 175 2.13 -3.97 -11.73
CA LEU A 175 2.83 -3.57 -12.95
C LEU A 175 4.36 -3.71 -12.83
N LEU A 176 4.95 -3.27 -11.73
CA LEU A 176 6.39 -3.42 -11.49
C LEU A 176 6.82 -4.89 -11.38
N LEU A 177 5.99 -5.77 -10.79
CA LEU A 177 6.25 -7.22 -10.74
C LEU A 177 6.14 -7.88 -12.12
N HIS A 178 5.20 -7.45 -12.95
CA HIS A 178 5.07 -7.90 -14.33
C HIS A 178 6.26 -7.44 -15.18
N ALA A 179 6.69 -6.18 -15.07
CA ALA A 179 7.85 -5.67 -15.78
C ALA A 179 9.18 -6.33 -15.35
N LEU A 180 9.35 -6.62 -14.05
CA LEU A 180 10.47 -7.42 -13.53
C LEU A 180 10.51 -8.86 -14.08
N ARG A 181 9.40 -9.35 -14.64
CA ARG A 181 9.29 -10.64 -15.34
C ARG A 181 9.40 -10.51 -16.87
N ASN A 182 9.69 -9.32 -17.39
CA ASN A 182 9.71 -8.98 -18.81
C ASN A 182 8.34 -9.14 -19.52
N ASP A 183 7.24 -8.93 -18.79
CA ASP A 183 5.89 -8.94 -19.36
C ASP A 183 5.64 -7.67 -20.21
N PRO A 184 5.35 -7.80 -21.52
CA PRO A 184 5.19 -6.65 -22.42
C PRO A 184 3.92 -5.82 -22.15
N THR A 185 3.00 -6.29 -21.30
CA THR A 185 1.82 -5.51 -20.90
C THR A 185 2.16 -4.41 -19.89
N ALA A 186 3.23 -4.58 -19.11
CA ALA A 186 3.64 -3.66 -18.06
C ALA A 186 4.53 -2.54 -18.60
N THR A 187 3.90 -1.45 -19.08
CA THR A 187 4.60 -0.30 -19.65
C THR A 187 4.94 0.76 -18.60
N ILE A 188 6.08 1.46 -18.76
CA ILE A 188 6.46 2.62 -17.93
C ILE A 188 5.33 3.66 -17.89
N LYS A 189 4.68 3.93 -19.03
CA LYS A 189 3.50 4.80 -19.10
C LYS A 189 2.36 4.36 -18.17
N SER A 190 2.06 3.07 -18.11
CA SER A 190 1.04 2.55 -17.19
C SER A 190 1.44 2.69 -15.70
N MET A 191 2.73 2.55 -15.37
CA MET A 191 3.24 2.79 -14.02
C MET A 191 3.12 4.26 -13.63
N LYS A 192 3.57 5.19 -14.48
CA LYS A 192 3.47 6.64 -14.24
C LYS A 192 2.03 7.09 -14.05
N ILE A 193 1.07 6.57 -14.83
CA ILE A 193 -0.36 6.81 -14.60
C ILE A 193 -0.80 6.39 -13.19
N LYS A 194 -0.32 5.26 -12.66
CA LYS A 194 -0.66 4.82 -11.29
C LYS A 194 0.03 5.65 -10.21
N ILE A 195 1.27 6.11 -10.44
CA ILE A 195 1.95 7.03 -9.52
C ILE A 195 1.19 8.38 -9.45
N ASN A 196 0.82 8.95 -10.60
CA ASN A 196 0.08 10.21 -10.65
C ASN A 196 -1.29 10.10 -9.96
N VAL A 197 -2.05 9.02 -10.20
CA VAL A 197 -3.33 8.78 -9.47
C VAL A 197 -3.11 8.61 -7.96
N ALA A 198 -1.99 8.02 -7.53
CA ALA A 198 -1.65 7.94 -6.10
C ALA A 198 -1.32 9.33 -5.53
N LEU A 199 -0.53 10.15 -6.22
CA LEU A 199 -0.20 11.52 -5.84
C LEU A 199 -1.43 12.44 -5.78
N GLU A 200 -2.27 12.46 -6.82
CA GLU A 200 -3.56 13.18 -6.85
C GLU A 200 -4.46 12.78 -5.66
N SER A 201 -4.43 11.50 -5.29
CA SER A 201 -5.19 10.98 -4.13
C SER A 201 -4.60 11.38 -2.78
N LEU A 202 -3.27 11.58 -2.68
CA LEU A 202 -2.64 12.10 -1.46
C LEU A 202 -2.89 13.60 -1.28
N ASP A 203 -2.77 14.41 -2.34
CA ASP A 203 -3.13 15.84 -2.28
C ASP A 203 -4.63 16.02 -1.95
N SER A 204 -5.51 15.25 -2.61
CA SER A 204 -6.96 15.23 -2.28
C SER A 204 -7.25 14.90 -0.81
N LEU A 205 -6.42 14.09 -0.17
CA LEU A 205 -6.51 13.80 1.26
C LEU A 205 -5.93 14.94 2.10
N LEU A 206 -4.79 15.52 1.73
CA LEU A 206 -4.17 16.64 2.44
C LEU A 206 -5.01 17.92 2.39
N GLN A 207 -5.79 18.14 1.33
CA GLN A 207 -6.81 19.20 1.27
C GLN A 207 -7.90 19.08 2.36
N THR A 208 -8.07 17.91 2.99
CA THR A 208 -8.98 17.76 4.13
C THR A 208 -8.38 18.25 5.45
N VAL A 209 -7.06 18.34 5.57
CA VAL A 209 -6.33 18.74 6.79
C VAL A 209 -6.45 20.26 7.02
N PRO A 210 -6.58 20.73 8.27
CA PRO A 210 -6.51 22.16 8.60
C PRO A 210 -5.16 22.78 8.18
N ALA A 211 -5.18 23.93 7.52
CA ALA A 211 -3.96 24.58 6.98
C ALA A 211 -2.85 24.77 8.04
N SER A 212 -3.23 25.17 9.26
CA SER A 212 -2.30 25.35 10.39
C SER A 212 -1.60 24.07 10.86
N VAL A 213 -2.10 22.88 10.50
CA VAL A 213 -1.45 21.58 10.71
C VAL A 213 -0.65 21.19 9.47
N LEU A 214 -1.20 21.43 8.28
CA LEU A 214 -0.55 21.14 7.01
C LEU A 214 0.77 21.91 6.84
N ASP A 215 0.81 23.19 7.21
CA ASP A 215 2.01 24.02 7.06
C ASP A 215 3.11 23.68 8.08
N LYS A 216 2.74 23.28 9.31
CA LYS A 216 3.69 22.62 10.24
C LYS A 216 4.20 21.32 9.63
N GLY A 217 3.31 20.52 9.02
CA GLY A 217 3.64 19.27 8.36
C GLY A 217 4.68 19.44 7.27
N LYS A 218 4.52 20.46 6.41
CA LYS A 218 5.49 20.85 5.38
C LYS A 218 6.84 21.28 5.97
N ALA A 219 6.83 22.10 7.02
CA ALA A 219 8.06 22.52 7.69
C ALA A 219 8.83 21.34 8.33
N ILE A 220 8.12 20.36 8.88
CA ILE A 220 8.71 19.13 9.43
C ILE A 220 9.22 18.22 8.30
N ALA A 221 8.43 17.95 7.27
CA ALA A 221 8.85 17.12 6.14
C ALA A 221 10.10 17.70 5.44
N GLY A 222 10.09 19.02 5.19
CA GLY A 222 11.20 19.74 4.58
C GLY A 222 12.51 19.74 5.39
N SER A 223 12.50 19.39 6.68
CA SER A 223 13.73 19.24 7.47
C SER A 223 14.34 17.82 7.40
N TYR A 224 13.53 16.81 7.04
CA TYR A 224 14.03 15.46 6.72
C TYR A 224 14.57 15.37 5.28
N ARG A 225 14.14 16.27 4.39
CA ARG A 225 14.66 16.39 3.04
C ARG A 225 16.08 16.97 3.06
N VAL A 226 17.08 16.08 3.17
CA VAL A 226 18.49 16.44 2.93
C VAL A 226 18.60 17.03 1.53
N PRO A 227 19.01 18.31 1.37
CA PRO A 227 19.23 18.86 0.05
C PRO A 227 20.44 18.16 -0.57
N TYR A 228 20.23 17.39 -1.64
CA TYR A 228 21.32 16.98 -2.52
C TYR A 228 21.75 18.22 -3.34
N LEU A 229 22.41 19.15 -2.66
CA LEU A 229 23.20 20.17 -3.32
C LEU A 229 24.25 19.45 -4.17
N PRO A 230 24.38 19.78 -5.46
CA PRO A 230 25.63 19.49 -6.18
C PRO A 230 26.78 20.01 -5.32
N THR A 231 27.85 19.22 -5.20
CA THR A 231 29.00 19.58 -4.36
C THR A 231 29.85 20.65 -5.03
N GLU A 232 29.31 21.88 -5.07
CA GLU A 232 30.13 23.08 -4.99
C GLU A 232 31.02 22.93 -3.75
N GLU A 233 32.33 23.01 -3.95
CA GLU A 233 33.31 22.58 -2.96
C GLU A 233 33.34 23.51 -1.74
N LYS A 234 32.43 23.27 -0.79
CA LYS A 234 32.58 23.74 0.60
C LYS A 234 33.72 22.99 1.28
N LYS A 235 34.93 23.41 0.90
CA LYS A 235 36.21 23.28 1.60
C LYS A 235 35.98 23.04 3.09
N SER A 236 36.39 21.88 3.58
CA SER A 236 36.06 21.38 4.91
C SER A 236 36.40 22.38 6.02
N GLU A 237 35.37 22.92 6.67
CA GLU A 237 35.52 23.69 7.90
C GLU A 237 35.89 22.73 9.04
N GLU A 238 37.19 22.68 9.30
CA GLU A 238 37.84 22.30 10.56
C GLU A 238 37.10 21.27 11.44
N LEU A 239 37.37 19.99 11.20
CA LEU A 239 36.91 18.89 12.07
C LEU A 239 37.26 19.15 13.55
N ASP A 240 36.26 18.93 14.40
CA ASP A 240 36.32 19.06 15.86
C ASP A 240 37.59 18.37 16.45
N PRO A 241 38.35 19.04 17.33
CA PRO A 241 39.52 18.45 17.99
C PRO A 241 39.21 17.19 18.82
N GLU A 242 37.96 16.92 19.19
CA GLU A 242 37.57 15.68 19.85
C GLU A 242 37.46 14.49 18.86
N LEU A 243 36.95 14.72 17.63
CA LEU A 243 36.92 13.69 16.59
C LEU A 243 38.34 13.28 16.14
N LYS A 244 39.25 14.26 16.00
CA LYS A 244 40.67 14.00 15.69
C LYS A 244 41.38 13.14 16.75
N LYS A 245 40.97 13.22 18.03
CA LYS A 245 41.51 12.35 19.09
C LYS A 245 41.01 10.91 18.95
N LEU A 246 39.77 10.71 18.50
CA LEU A 246 39.19 9.38 18.30
C LEU A 246 39.79 8.67 17.09
N GLU A 247 40.06 9.39 16.00
CA GLU A 247 40.80 8.86 14.84
C GLU A 247 42.23 8.43 15.22
N ALA A 248 42.90 9.17 16.12
CA ALA A 248 44.24 8.85 16.61
C ALA A 248 44.31 7.69 17.65
N ILE A 249 43.19 7.01 17.92
CA ILE A 249 43.09 5.87 18.86
C ILE A 249 42.77 4.54 18.13
N LEU A 250 42.48 4.58 16.82
CA LEU A 250 42.15 3.43 15.97
C LEU A 250 43.35 2.90 15.16
#